data_AF-A0A8S0TH50-F1
#
_entry.id   AF-A0A8S0TH50-F1
#
_cell.length_a   1.000
_cell.length_b   1.000
_cell.length_c   1.000
_cell.angle_alpha   90.00
_cell.angle_beta   90.00
_cell.angle_gamma   90.00
#
_symmetry.space_group_name_H-M   'P 1'
#
loop_
_entity.id
_entity.type
_entity.pdbx_description
1 polymer ?
#
loop_
_entity_poly.entity_id
_entity_poly.type
_entity_poly.pdbx_seq_one_letter_code
_entity_poly.pdbx_strand_id
1 'polypeptide(L)'
;MVAKMKKVEKNGGTEAASSDSLSRRGSFIIPSWLLCTIADLDERMKMLISKIPKEDSADSFAERANAYYHQRPQLLALLQDLYNDYLSLADRYCKSLAKNTHRRSSRSSPSNFDENERSDQGDPGEVIDSDTASTLSFQLPFPLPAKVDVEMLLADMVMNLVDYEILSNELSVAEKRSSESERKIELQKNLLDVLESERSILLNDNATLGYRLSALAEENKGLVSESLFMKRKAAELARCLLKTREDHRVFVLSRKIEDLQGQIYGLEKRNKEYYEQLVKQDEKKNKGKKTNGKTKDQVSLDDCFKVRASAAANVKKDFKHQDGGVEGARASRLWNRVKKMDLFSCGPHLNSSNSQDK
;
A
#
# COMPACT_ATOMS: atom_id res chain seq x y z
N MET A 1 -7.40 -57.90 22.94
CA MET A 1 -8.74 -57.90 23.57
C MET A 1 -9.63 -57.04 22.68
N VAL A 2 -10.36 -57.64 21.73
CA VAL A 2 -11.78 -58.09 21.86
C VAL A 2 -12.69 -56.84 22.05
N ALA A 3 -13.68 -56.50 21.23
CA ALA A 3 -14.46 -57.27 20.28
C ALA A 3 -14.92 -56.45 19.06
N LYS A 4 -15.05 -57.19 17.96
CA LYS A 4 -15.74 -56.90 16.71
C LYS A 4 -17.21 -57.27 16.93
N MET A 5 -18.16 -56.46 16.46
CA MET A 5 -19.50 -56.97 16.12
C MET A 5 -19.83 -56.56 14.68
N LYS A 6 -20.03 -57.59 13.88
CA LYS A 6 -20.39 -57.64 12.47
C LYS A 6 -21.83 -58.19 12.41
N LYS A 7 -22.43 -58.04 11.21
CA LYS A 7 -23.60 -58.77 10.64
C LYS A 7 -24.92 -57.99 10.82
N VAL A 8 -25.79 -57.86 9.82
CA VAL A 8 -26.19 -58.81 8.76
C VAL A 8 -26.73 -58.06 7.53
N GLU A 9 -26.17 -58.32 6.35
CA GLU A 9 -26.91 -58.24 5.07
C GLU A 9 -27.80 -59.49 4.93
N LYS A 10 -29.01 -59.33 4.41
CA LYS A 10 -29.78 -60.44 3.84
C LYS A 10 -30.43 -60.00 2.53
N ASN A 11 -29.95 -60.59 1.44
CA ASN A 11 -30.53 -60.53 0.09
C ASN A 11 -31.48 -61.71 -0.16
N GLY A 12 -32.40 -61.51 -1.11
CA GLY A 12 -33.18 -62.52 -1.83
C GLY A 12 -34.63 -62.63 -1.36
N GLY A 13 -35.67 -62.66 -2.19
CA GLY A 13 -35.80 -62.64 -3.65
C GLY A 13 -37.29 -62.75 -4.00
N THR A 14 -37.67 -62.17 -5.14
CA THR A 14 -38.85 -62.41 -6.01
C THR A 14 -40.05 -63.20 -5.49
N GLU A 15 -41.22 -62.56 -5.51
CA GLU A 15 -42.48 -63.18 -5.96
C GLU A 15 -43.42 -62.08 -6.51
N ALA A 16 -43.90 -62.31 -7.73
CA ALA A 16 -44.88 -61.49 -8.41
C ALA A 16 -46.29 -62.03 -8.10
N ALA A 17 -47.18 -61.18 -7.62
CA ALA A 17 -48.62 -61.41 -7.69
C ALA A 17 -49.35 -60.06 -7.71
N SER A 18 -49.94 -59.78 -8.86
CA SER A 18 -50.89 -58.70 -9.12
C SER A 18 -52.09 -58.76 -8.20
N SER A 19 -52.54 -57.61 -7.72
CA SER A 19 -53.96 -57.19 -7.84
C SER A 19 -54.19 -55.85 -7.15
N ASP A 20 -54.57 -54.88 -7.97
CA ASP A 20 -55.42 -53.73 -7.70
C ASP A 20 -55.94 -53.53 -6.27
N SER A 21 -55.53 -52.41 -5.69
CA SER A 21 -56.46 -51.56 -4.93
C SER A 21 -55.95 -50.11 -4.90
N LEU A 22 -56.22 -49.39 -5.98
CA LEU A 22 -56.23 -47.92 -6.01
C LEU A 22 -57.33 -47.41 -5.07
N SER A 23 -57.01 -47.24 -3.79
CA SER A 23 -57.86 -46.51 -2.84
C SER A 23 -57.22 -45.15 -2.51
N ARG A 24 -57.63 -44.15 -3.29
CA ARG A 24 -57.61 -42.70 -3.06
C ARG A 24 -56.78 -42.23 -1.86
N ARG A 25 -55.49 -42.02 -2.08
CA ARG A 25 -54.72 -41.04 -1.32
C ARG A 25 -54.64 -39.79 -2.20
N GLY A 26 -55.36 -38.72 -1.82
CA GLY A 26 -55.39 -37.47 -2.56
C GLY A 26 -53.97 -36.92 -2.72
N SER A 27 -53.36 -37.16 -3.87
CA SER A 27 -52.06 -36.63 -4.25
C SER A 27 -52.22 -35.13 -4.45
N PHE A 28 -51.84 -34.34 -3.46
CA PHE A 28 -51.43 -32.96 -3.70
C PHE A 28 -50.21 -33.05 -4.61
N ILE A 29 -50.43 -32.89 -5.92
CA ILE A 29 -49.34 -32.80 -6.88
C ILE A 29 -48.59 -31.53 -6.52
N ILE A 30 -47.41 -31.70 -5.91
CA ILE A 30 -46.51 -30.57 -5.61
C ILE A 30 -46.20 -29.91 -6.96
N PRO A 31 -46.50 -28.61 -7.13
CA PRO A 31 -46.29 -27.97 -8.41
C PRO A 31 -44.80 -28.04 -8.82
N SER A 32 -44.52 -28.33 -10.09
CA SER A 32 -43.14 -28.41 -10.61
C SER A 32 -42.35 -27.11 -10.37
N TRP A 33 -43.01 -25.95 -10.45
CA TRP A 33 -42.40 -24.66 -10.17
C TRP A 33 -41.88 -24.55 -8.73
N LEU A 34 -42.56 -25.17 -7.75
CA LEU A 34 -42.18 -25.15 -6.33
C LEU A 34 -40.92 -25.99 -6.11
N LEU A 35 -40.84 -27.16 -6.74
CA LEU A 35 -39.67 -28.03 -6.67
C LEU A 35 -38.44 -27.38 -7.31
N CYS A 36 -38.59 -26.74 -8.48
CA CYS A 36 -37.51 -26.00 -9.12
C CYS A 36 -37.00 -24.84 -8.24
N THR A 37 -37.91 -24.02 -7.68
CA THR A 37 -37.51 -22.90 -6.81
C THR A 37 -36.83 -23.36 -5.52
N ILE A 38 -37.24 -24.51 -4.95
CA ILE A 38 -36.60 -25.07 -3.76
C ILE A 38 -35.20 -25.58 -4.09
N ALA A 39 -35.01 -26.22 -5.26
CA ALA A 39 -33.69 -26.65 -5.71
C ALA A 39 -32.74 -25.47 -5.94
N ASP A 40 -33.23 -24.39 -6.58
CA ASP A 40 -32.43 -23.17 -6.80
C ASP A 40 -32.04 -22.48 -5.47
N LEU A 41 -32.95 -22.45 -4.50
CA LEU A 41 -32.67 -21.95 -3.15
C LEU A 41 -31.62 -22.81 -2.42
N ASP A 42 -31.71 -24.13 -2.53
CA ASP A 42 -30.76 -25.07 -1.94
C ASP A 42 -29.34 -24.90 -2.55
N GLU A 43 -29.24 -24.70 -3.86
CA GLU A 43 -27.99 -24.38 -4.55
C GLU A 43 -27.38 -23.07 -4.02
N ARG A 44 -28.20 -22.01 -3.87
CA ARG A 44 -27.76 -20.71 -3.33
C ARG A 44 -27.37 -20.80 -1.85
N MET A 45 -28.06 -21.65 -1.07
CA MET A 45 -27.73 -21.91 0.33
C MET A 45 -26.39 -22.66 0.46
N LYS A 46 -26.12 -23.63 -0.41
CA LYS A 46 -24.81 -24.29 -0.50
C LYS A 46 -23.70 -23.29 -0.87
N MET A 47 -23.98 -22.38 -1.80
CA MET A 47 -23.07 -21.28 -2.14
C MET A 47 -22.80 -20.38 -0.92
N LEU A 48 -23.81 -20.05 -0.11
CA LEU A 48 -23.64 -19.27 1.12
C LEU A 48 -22.70 -20.00 2.10
N ILE A 49 -22.94 -21.28 2.36
CA ILE A 49 -22.13 -22.10 3.26
C ILE A 49 -20.68 -22.19 2.77
N SER A 50 -20.45 -22.28 1.45
CA SER A 50 -19.10 -22.32 0.89
C SER A 50 -18.31 -21.02 1.03
N LYS A 51 -19.01 -19.88 1.11
CA LYS A 51 -18.44 -18.54 1.27
C LYS A 51 -18.14 -18.18 2.73
N ILE A 52 -18.56 -19.02 3.68
CA ILE A 52 -18.18 -18.84 5.09
C ILE A 52 -16.72 -19.28 5.21
N PRO A 53 -15.80 -18.37 5.57
CA PRO A 53 -14.39 -18.72 5.68
C PRO A 53 -14.18 -19.83 6.71
N LYS A 54 -13.40 -20.86 6.32
CA LYS A 54 -12.92 -21.88 7.24
C LYS A 54 -11.71 -21.32 7.99
N GLU A 55 -11.61 -21.58 9.29
CA GLU A 55 -10.64 -20.92 10.19
C GLU A 55 -9.15 -21.14 9.86
N ASP A 56 -8.83 -22.04 8.92
CA ASP A 56 -7.47 -22.58 8.73
C ASP A 56 -6.64 -21.91 7.61
N SER A 57 -7.12 -20.86 6.94
CA SER A 57 -6.47 -20.36 5.70
C SER A 57 -5.65 -19.08 5.81
N ALA A 58 -5.45 -18.50 7.00
CA ALA A 58 -4.71 -17.23 7.15
C ALA A 58 -3.70 -17.30 8.32
N ASP A 59 -2.41 -17.20 7.96
CA ASP A 59 -1.27 -17.32 8.87
C ASP A 59 -1.05 -16.07 9.77
N SER A 60 -1.79 -14.98 9.53
CA SER A 60 -1.71 -13.73 10.30
C SER A 60 -3.08 -13.11 10.60
N PHE A 61 -3.22 -12.49 11.77
CA PHE A 61 -4.44 -11.81 12.21
C PHE A 61 -4.88 -10.69 11.25
N ALA A 62 -3.93 -9.90 10.74
CA ALA A 62 -4.23 -8.80 9.83
C ALA A 62 -4.80 -9.29 8.49
N GLU A 63 -4.28 -10.40 7.98
CA GLU A 63 -4.75 -11.03 6.75
C GLU A 63 -6.15 -11.65 6.92
N ARG A 64 -6.38 -12.29 8.08
CA ARG A 64 -7.71 -12.80 8.48
C ARG A 64 -8.75 -11.69 8.58
N ALA A 65 -8.39 -10.57 9.21
CA ALA A 65 -9.28 -9.41 9.33
C ALA A 65 -9.59 -8.80 7.95
N ASN A 66 -8.58 -8.63 7.10
CA ASN A 66 -8.76 -8.08 5.76
C ASN A 66 -9.67 -8.97 4.89
N ALA A 67 -9.43 -10.28 4.88
CA ALA A 67 -10.27 -11.24 4.17
C ALA A 67 -11.72 -11.22 4.68
N TYR A 68 -11.92 -11.16 6.00
CA TYR A 68 -13.24 -11.07 6.62
C TYR A 68 -14.01 -9.82 6.17
N TYR A 69 -13.39 -8.63 6.23
CA TYR A 69 -14.06 -7.39 5.83
C TYR A 69 -14.37 -7.32 4.32
N HIS A 70 -13.59 -8.00 3.47
CA HIS A 70 -13.89 -8.10 2.05
C HIS A 70 -14.98 -9.13 1.71
N GLN A 71 -15.06 -10.25 2.43
CA GLN A 71 -16.03 -11.32 2.18
C GLN A 71 -17.41 -11.03 2.80
N ARG A 72 -17.45 -10.31 3.93
CA ARG A 72 -18.69 -10.01 4.66
C ARG A 72 -19.79 -9.32 3.83
N PRO A 73 -19.51 -8.30 2.99
CA PRO A 73 -20.54 -7.68 2.16
C PRO A 73 -21.18 -8.66 1.16
N GLN A 74 -20.38 -9.55 0.57
CA GLN A 74 -20.85 -10.53 -0.40
C GLN A 74 -21.71 -11.62 0.26
N LEU A 75 -21.37 -11.99 1.50
CA LEU A 75 -22.16 -12.93 2.30
C LEU A 75 -23.51 -12.32 2.72
N LEU A 76 -23.50 -11.06 3.13
CA LEU A 76 -24.73 -10.33 3.50
C LEU A 76 -25.67 -10.16 2.30
N ALA A 77 -25.14 -9.81 1.12
CA ALA A 77 -25.93 -9.72 -0.10
C ALA A 77 -26.60 -11.07 -0.45
N LEU A 78 -25.85 -12.17 -0.42
CA LEU A 78 -26.39 -13.50 -0.71
C LEU A 78 -27.44 -13.94 0.32
N LEU A 79 -27.26 -13.61 1.60
CA LEU A 79 -28.24 -13.91 2.65
C LEU A 79 -29.54 -13.11 2.46
N GLN A 80 -29.42 -11.84 2.07
CA GLN A 80 -30.56 -10.98 1.77
C GLN A 80 -31.35 -11.51 0.56
N ASP A 81 -30.64 -11.92 -0.50
CA ASP A 81 -31.27 -12.51 -1.69
C ASP A 81 -32.02 -13.81 -1.34
N LEU A 82 -31.40 -14.70 -0.56
CA LEU A 82 -32.03 -15.93 -0.06
C LEU A 82 -33.28 -15.65 0.78
N TYR A 83 -33.24 -14.64 1.65
CA TYR A 83 -34.37 -14.23 2.46
C TYR A 83 -35.53 -13.70 1.60
N ASN A 84 -35.22 -12.85 0.62
CA ASN A 84 -36.21 -12.29 -0.31
C ASN A 84 -36.83 -13.38 -1.20
N ASP A 85 -36.02 -14.30 -1.72
CA ASP A 85 -36.48 -15.43 -2.52
C ASP A 85 -37.39 -16.36 -1.69
N TYR A 86 -37.05 -16.60 -0.42
CA TYR A 86 -37.90 -17.36 0.51
C TYR A 86 -39.25 -16.66 0.77
N LEU A 87 -39.25 -15.35 1.01
CA LEU A 87 -40.49 -14.58 1.20
C LEU A 87 -41.37 -14.61 -0.06
N SER A 88 -40.76 -14.43 -1.23
CA SER A 88 -41.45 -14.51 -2.53
C SER A 88 -42.04 -15.91 -2.76
N LEU A 89 -41.30 -16.96 -2.38
CA LEU A 89 -41.76 -18.34 -2.45
C LEU A 89 -42.95 -18.59 -1.52
N ALA A 90 -42.87 -18.14 -0.26
CA ALA A 90 -43.93 -18.27 0.72
C ALA A 90 -45.21 -17.53 0.27
N ASP A 91 -45.07 -16.29 -0.22
CA ASP A 91 -46.19 -15.50 -0.73
C ASP A 91 -46.86 -16.17 -1.95
N ARG A 92 -46.06 -16.65 -2.92
CA ARG A 92 -46.57 -17.38 -4.08
C ARG A 92 -47.26 -18.68 -3.69
N TYR A 93 -46.74 -19.39 -2.70
CA TYR A 93 -47.35 -20.61 -2.16
C TYR A 93 -48.69 -20.32 -1.47
N CYS A 94 -48.76 -19.30 -0.61
CA CYS A 94 -49.99 -18.83 0.02
C CYS A 94 -51.06 -18.42 -1.02
N LYS A 95 -50.66 -17.66 -2.05
CA LYS A 95 -51.52 -17.29 -3.18
C LYS A 95 -52.02 -18.50 -3.96
N SER A 96 -51.17 -19.52 -4.15
CA SER A 96 -51.55 -20.77 -4.83
C SER A 96 -52.54 -21.59 -4.00
N LEU A 97 -52.39 -21.61 -2.67
CA LEU A 97 -53.31 -22.29 -1.76
C LEU A 97 -54.69 -21.60 -1.78
N ALA A 98 -54.73 -20.27 -1.69
CA ALA A 98 -55.96 -19.49 -1.77
C ALA A 98 -56.71 -19.68 -3.11
N LYS A 99 -55.98 -19.72 -4.24
CA LYS A 99 -56.57 -20.00 -5.56
C LYS A 99 -57.17 -21.41 -5.66
N ASN A 100 -56.57 -22.41 -5.02
CA ASN A 100 -57.11 -23.77 -4.98
C ASN A 100 -58.36 -23.87 -4.07
N THR A 101 -58.43 -23.08 -3.00
CA THR A 101 -59.64 -22.98 -2.16
C THR A 101 -60.80 -22.32 -2.91
N HIS A 102 -60.54 -21.26 -3.68
CA HIS A 102 -61.56 -20.64 -4.54
C HIS A 102 -62.04 -21.56 -5.66
N ARG A 103 -61.18 -22.42 -6.24
CA ARG A 103 -61.58 -23.45 -7.23
C ARG A 103 -62.46 -24.56 -6.64
N ARG A 104 -62.42 -24.78 -5.32
CA ARG A 104 -63.34 -25.72 -4.63
C ARG A 104 -64.64 -25.06 -4.18
N SER A 105 -64.65 -23.73 -4.01
CA SER A 105 -65.84 -22.96 -3.64
C SER A 105 -66.63 -22.43 -4.86
N SER A 106 -66.04 -22.37 -6.05
CA SER A 106 -66.67 -21.84 -7.27
C SER A 106 -67.64 -22.80 -7.99
N ARG A 107 -68.29 -23.71 -7.25
CA ARG A 107 -69.51 -24.41 -7.74
C ARG A 107 -70.79 -23.65 -7.41
N SER A 108 -70.69 -22.42 -6.92
CA SER A 108 -71.79 -21.46 -6.78
C SER A 108 -71.42 -20.14 -7.44
N SER A 109 -72.27 -19.73 -8.37
CA SER A 109 -72.20 -18.61 -9.31
C SER A 109 -71.96 -17.21 -8.68
N PRO A 110 -71.61 -16.19 -9.51
CA PRO A 110 -70.96 -14.96 -9.09
C PRO A 110 -71.94 -13.82 -8.84
N SER A 111 -71.62 -12.93 -7.89
CA SER A 111 -72.14 -11.57 -7.86
C SER A 111 -70.96 -10.60 -7.98
N ASN A 112 -70.94 -9.90 -9.11
CA ASN A 112 -70.09 -8.75 -9.38
C ASN A 112 -70.43 -7.63 -8.39
N PHE A 113 -69.42 -6.97 -7.83
CA PHE A 113 -69.41 -5.50 -7.75
C PHE A 113 -67.98 -5.03 -7.95
N ASP A 114 -67.86 -4.19 -8.96
CA ASP A 114 -66.71 -3.48 -9.45
C ASP A 114 -66.82 -2.07 -8.85
N GLU A 115 -65.79 -1.56 -8.18
CA GLU A 115 -65.44 -0.14 -8.32
C GLU A 115 -63.97 0.11 -7.96
N ASN A 116 -63.32 0.72 -8.95
CA ASN A 116 -61.98 1.27 -9.05
C ASN A 116 -62.00 2.66 -8.36
N GLU A 117 -61.00 3.16 -7.62
CA GLU A 117 -59.80 3.81 -8.16
C GLU A 117 -58.86 4.31 -7.03
N ARG A 118 -57.56 4.06 -7.22
CA ARG A 118 -56.39 4.96 -7.15
C ARG A 118 -56.36 6.08 -6.07
N SER A 119 -55.45 6.02 -5.09
CA SER A 119 -54.04 6.49 -5.13
C SER A 119 -53.89 7.99 -4.87
N ASP A 120 -53.48 8.40 -3.66
CA ASP A 120 -52.39 9.38 -3.47
C ASP A 120 -51.84 9.39 -2.03
N GLN A 121 -50.64 9.93 -1.93
CA GLN A 121 -49.59 9.86 -0.93
C GLN A 121 -49.64 11.07 0.02
N GLY A 122 -49.34 10.90 1.32
CA GLY A 122 -48.99 12.03 2.20
C GLY A 122 -49.53 11.96 3.65
N ASP A 123 -48.72 11.40 4.54
CA ASP A 123 -48.57 11.82 5.95
C ASP A 123 -47.44 12.90 5.94
N PRO A 124 -47.34 13.92 6.84
CA PRO A 124 -47.80 13.93 8.23
C PRO A 124 -48.42 15.24 8.77
N GLY A 125 -49.20 15.12 9.85
CA GLY A 125 -49.53 16.29 10.66
C GLY A 125 -50.62 16.05 11.69
N GLU A 126 -50.22 16.00 12.96
CA GLU A 126 -51.02 16.16 14.18
C GLU A 126 -52.31 16.98 13.99
N VAL A 127 -53.47 16.38 14.29
CA VAL A 127 -54.51 17.03 15.12
C VAL A 127 -55.25 15.92 15.86
N ILE A 128 -55.31 16.06 17.18
CA ILE A 128 -56.11 15.26 18.10
C ILE A 128 -57.57 15.62 17.86
N ASP A 129 -58.34 14.72 17.25
CA ASP A 129 -59.79 14.84 17.18
C ASP A 129 -60.46 14.02 18.29
N SER A 130 -61.24 14.75 19.09
CA SER A 130 -62.22 14.25 20.04
C SER A 130 -63.37 13.50 19.35
N ASP A 131 -64.14 12.81 20.19
CA ASP A 131 -65.54 12.40 19.99
C ASP A 131 -65.80 11.12 19.18
N THR A 132 -65.73 9.99 19.87
CA THR A 132 -66.59 8.83 19.57
C THR A 132 -66.88 8.01 20.82
N ALA A 133 -67.99 8.32 21.50
CA ALA A 133 -69.01 7.33 21.88
C ALA A 133 -70.12 8.00 22.71
N SER A 134 -71.04 8.65 22.00
CA SER A 134 -72.43 8.67 22.43
C SER A 134 -72.90 7.23 22.60
N THR A 135 -73.13 6.79 23.84
CA THR A 135 -73.97 5.62 24.09
C THR A 135 -75.07 6.02 25.06
N LEU A 136 -76.22 6.23 24.42
CA LEU A 136 -77.57 6.31 24.96
C LEU A 136 -77.77 5.60 26.29
N SER A 137 -78.32 6.38 27.23
CA SER A 137 -79.18 5.93 28.32
C SER A 137 -80.21 4.91 27.79
N PHE A 138 -79.96 3.63 28.03
CA PHE A 138 -80.99 2.61 28.11
C PHE A 138 -81.20 2.27 29.58
N GLN A 139 -82.28 2.81 30.12
CA GLN A 139 -82.88 2.39 31.36
C GLN A 139 -83.22 0.90 31.27
N LEU A 140 -82.43 0.04 31.94
CA LEU A 140 -82.80 -1.35 32.14
C LEU A 140 -84.09 -1.40 32.98
N PRO A 141 -85.15 -2.09 32.54
CA PRO A 141 -86.17 -2.53 33.47
C PRO A 141 -85.49 -3.51 34.42
N PHE A 142 -85.49 -3.20 35.72
CA PHE A 142 -85.13 -4.15 36.77
C PHE A 142 -85.80 -5.50 36.50
N PRO A 143 -85.05 -6.59 36.25
CA PRO A 143 -85.59 -7.91 36.48
C PRO A 143 -85.49 -8.15 37.98
N LEU A 144 -86.63 -8.57 38.56
CA LEU A 144 -86.73 -9.28 39.83
C LEU A 144 -85.60 -10.31 40.02
N PRO A 145 -85.25 -10.71 41.26
CA PRO A 145 -84.08 -11.54 41.53
C PRO A 145 -84.27 -12.93 40.92
N ALA A 146 -83.87 -13.08 39.65
CA ALA A 146 -83.56 -14.37 39.08
C ALA A 146 -82.37 -14.89 39.87
N LYS A 147 -82.48 -16.13 40.37
CA LYS A 147 -81.39 -16.85 41.05
C LYS A 147 -80.07 -16.45 40.40
N VAL A 148 -79.21 -15.73 41.14
CA VAL A 148 -77.85 -15.49 40.70
C VAL A 148 -77.31 -16.87 40.37
N ASP A 149 -77.05 -17.11 39.09
CA ASP A 149 -76.54 -18.40 38.68
C ASP A 149 -75.10 -18.46 39.21
N VAL A 150 -74.97 -19.08 40.38
CA VAL A 150 -73.73 -19.16 41.13
C VAL A 150 -72.65 -19.79 40.26
N GLU A 151 -73.04 -20.65 39.31
CA GLU A 151 -72.16 -21.25 38.32
C GLU A 151 -71.58 -20.22 37.33
N MET A 152 -72.39 -19.26 36.87
CA MET A 152 -71.92 -18.16 36.01
C MET A 152 -70.97 -17.22 36.76
N LEU A 153 -71.25 -16.92 38.03
CA LEU A 153 -70.36 -16.12 38.88
C LEU A 153 -69.04 -16.86 39.17
N LEU A 154 -69.10 -18.17 39.40
CA LEU A 154 -67.92 -19.02 39.58
C LEU A 154 -67.09 -19.09 38.30
N ALA A 155 -67.73 -19.25 37.14
CA ALA A 155 -67.05 -19.26 35.85
C ALA A 155 -66.34 -17.93 35.59
N ASP A 156 -67.00 -16.80 35.85
CA ASP A 156 -66.40 -15.46 35.74
C ASP A 156 -65.21 -15.30 36.69
N MET A 157 -65.34 -15.73 37.95
CA MET A 157 -64.23 -15.66 38.91
C MET A 157 -63.03 -16.54 38.49
N VAL A 158 -63.28 -17.73 37.94
CA VAL A 158 -62.24 -18.62 37.42
C VAL A 158 -61.58 -18.04 36.17
N MET A 159 -62.35 -17.47 35.24
CA MET A 159 -61.82 -16.79 34.05
C MET A 159 -60.93 -15.61 34.45
N ASN A 160 -61.38 -14.78 35.39
CA ASN A 160 -60.61 -13.64 35.89
C ASN A 160 -59.29 -14.07 36.57
N LEU A 161 -59.27 -15.20 37.28
CA LEU A 161 -58.04 -15.75 37.88
C LEU A 161 -57.05 -16.24 36.81
N VAL A 162 -57.53 -16.94 35.78
CA VAL A 162 -56.69 -17.41 34.68
C VAL A 162 -56.15 -16.23 33.89
N ASP A 163 -56.97 -15.23 33.59
CA ASP A 163 -56.54 -14.01 32.91
C ASP A 163 -55.48 -13.26 33.75
N TYR A 164 -55.67 -13.16 35.06
CA TYR A 164 -54.66 -12.59 35.96
C TYR A 164 -53.32 -13.33 35.91
N GLU A 165 -53.34 -14.67 35.91
CA GLU A 165 -52.12 -15.48 35.81
C GLU A 165 -51.42 -15.30 34.45
N ILE A 166 -52.18 -15.25 33.35
CA ILE A 166 -51.65 -14.99 32.00
C ILE A 166 -51.00 -13.61 31.95
N LEU A 167 -51.71 -12.56 32.39
CA LEU A 167 -51.18 -11.19 32.41
C LEU A 167 -49.94 -11.08 33.31
N SER A 168 -49.94 -11.74 34.48
CA SER A 168 -48.79 -11.76 35.39
C SER A 168 -47.55 -12.37 34.74
N ASN A 169 -47.72 -13.50 34.04
CA ASN A 169 -46.64 -14.15 33.31
C ASN A 169 -46.15 -13.29 32.14
N GLU A 170 -47.05 -12.71 31.34
CA GLU A 170 -46.69 -11.82 30.25
C GLU A 170 -45.91 -10.59 30.73
N LEU A 171 -46.33 -9.99 31.85
CA LEU A 171 -45.65 -8.88 32.50
C LEU A 171 -44.24 -9.30 32.96
N SER A 172 -44.10 -10.45 33.63
CA SER A 172 -42.79 -10.96 34.06
C SER A 172 -41.84 -11.20 32.87
N VAL A 173 -42.34 -11.71 31.75
CA VAL A 173 -41.52 -11.92 30.55
C VAL A 173 -41.16 -10.57 29.91
N ALA A 174 -42.08 -9.62 29.85
CA ALA A 174 -41.82 -8.27 29.34
C ALA A 174 -40.77 -7.53 30.20
N GLU A 175 -40.84 -7.64 31.52
CA GLU A 175 -39.88 -7.06 32.46
C GLU A 175 -38.48 -7.64 32.26
N LYS A 176 -38.35 -8.96 32.10
CA LYS A 176 -37.07 -9.62 31.78
C LYS A 176 -36.49 -9.08 30.48
N ARG A 177 -37.28 -9.00 29.41
CA ARG A 177 -36.84 -8.43 28.11
C ARG A 177 -36.42 -6.97 28.23
N SER A 178 -37.13 -6.16 29.01
CA SER A 178 -36.76 -4.76 29.29
C SER A 178 -35.41 -4.68 29.99
N SER A 179 -35.20 -5.48 31.04
CA SER A 179 -33.93 -5.51 31.78
C SER A 179 -32.75 -5.99 30.92
N GLU A 180 -32.98 -6.91 29.99
CA GLU A 180 -31.97 -7.34 29.02
C GLU A 180 -31.65 -6.23 28.01
N SER A 181 -32.68 -5.51 27.55
CA SER A 181 -32.51 -4.36 26.66
C SER A 181 -31.73 -3.23 27.34
N GLU A 182 -32.03 -2.94 28.60
CA GLU A 182 -31.32 -1.94 29.40
C GLU A 182 -29.83 -2.28 29.52
N ARG A 183 -29.50 -3.53 29.89
CA ARG A 183 -28.11 -3.99 29.93
C ARG A 183 -27.41 -3.87 28.58
N LYS A 184 -28.09 -4.17 27.47
CA LYS A 184 -27.52 -4.02 26.12
C LYS A 184 -27.23 -2.56 25.80
N ILE A 185 -28.14 -1.65 26.14
CA ILE A 185 -27.95 -0.20 25.94
C ILE A 185 -26.77 0.29 26.78
N GLU A 186 -26.65 -0.16 28.03
CA GLU A 186 -25.53 0.21 28.89
C GLU A 186 -24.18 -0.30 28.37
N LEU A 187 -24.12 -1.54 27.89
CA LEU A 187 -22.92 -2.08 27.24
C LEU A 187 -22.55 -1.29 25.97
N GLN A 188 -23.54 -0.90 25.17
CA GLN A 188 -23.31 -0.08 23.98
C GLN A 188 -22.77 1.31 24.33
N LYS A 189 -23.28 1.94 25.41
CA LYS A 189 -22.76 3.21 25.92
C LYS A 189 -21.30 3.07 26.38
N ASN A 190 -21.00 2.05 27.18
CA ASN A 190 -19.63 1.80 27.65
C ASN A 190 -18.65 1.56 26.48
N LEU A 191 -19.08 0.83 25.46
CA LEU A 191 -18.26 0.64 24.25
C LEU A 191 -18.01 1.96 23.53
N LEU A 192 -19.03 2.80 23.41
CA LEU A 192 -18.91 4.13 22.81
C LEU A 192 -17.93 5.01 23.59
N ASP A 193 -18.01 5.02 24.92
CA ASP A 193 -17.09 5.78 25.78
C ASP A 193 -15.63 5.32 25.59
N VAL A 194 -15.40 4.00 25.49
CA VAL A 194 -14.06 3.45 25.21
C VAL A 194 -13.56 3.93 23.84
N LEU A 195 -14.39 3.82 22.79
CA LEU A 195 -14.01 4.26 21.44
C LEU A 195 -13.75 5.77 21.38
N GLU A 196 -14.52 6.58 22.10
CA GLU A 196 -14.30 8.02 22.20
C GLU A 196 -12.99 8.34 22.94
N SER A 197 -12.67 7.59 23.99
CA SER A 197 -11.41 7.72 24.71
C SER A 197 -10.20 7.35 23.83
N GLU A 198 -10.28 6.24 23.08
CA GLU A 198 -9.25 5.82 22.13
C GLU A 198 -9.05 6.87 21.03
N ARG A 199 -10.15 7.41 20.48
CA ARG A 199 -10.10 8.50 19.50
C ARG A 199 -9.39 9.73 20.08
N SER A 200 -9.68 10.11 21.31
CA SER A 200 -9.05 11.25 21.98
C SER A 200 -7.54 11.04 22.17
N ILE A 201 -7.12 9.84 22.61
CA ILE A 201 -5.70 9.47 22.74
C ILE A 201 -5.00 9.56 21.39
N LEU A 202 -5.58 8.95 20.35
CA LEU A 202 -5.00 8.95 19.00
C LEU A 202 -4.88 10.36 18.42
N LEU A 203 -5.85 11.25 18.67
CA LEU A 203 -5.76 12.65 18.26
C LEU A 203 -4.62 13.38 18.96
N ASN A 204 -4.43 13.15 20.25
CA ASN A 204 -3.34 13.73 21.03
C ASN A 204 -1.96 13.22 20.57
N ASP A 205 -1.84 11.92 20.30
CA ASP A 205 -0.61 11.31 19.79
C ASP A 205 -0.27 11.85 18.40
N ASN A 206 -1.27 11.98 17.51
CA ASN A 206 -1.09 12.60 16.20
C ASN A 206 -0.62 14.06 16.30
N ALA A 207 -1.18 14.85 17.22
CA ALA A 207 -0.73 16.22 17.46
C ALA A 207 0.75 16.24 17.92
N THR A 208 1.09 15.37 18.87
CA THR A 208 2.46 15.23 19.40
C THR A 208 3.46 14.81 18.31
N LEU A 209 3.09 13.84 17.48
CA LEU A 209 3.89 13.44 16.32
C LEU A 209 4.02 14.58 15.31
N GLY A 210 2.96 15.36 15.08
CA GLY A 210 3.01 16.55 14.24
C GLY A 210 4.03 17.59 14.72
N TYR A 211 4.09 17.85 16.03
CA TYR A 211 5.11 18.74 16.60
C TYR A 211 6.53 18.17 16.45
N ARG A 212 6.71 16.87 16.69
CA ARG A 212 8.04 16.22 16.53
C ARG A 212 8.51 16.25 15.07
N LEU A 213 7.62 15.96 14.13
CA LEU A 213 7.92 16.06 12.69
C LEU A 213 8.31 17.49 12.29
N SER A 214 7.59 18.49 12.79
CA SER A 214 7.90 19.89 12.52
C SER A 214 9.26 20.30 13.08
N ALA A 215 9.59 19.85 14.31
CA ALA A 215 10.90 20.11 14.93
C ALA A 215 12.05 19.48 14.13
N LEU A 216 11.92 18.20 13.76
CA LEU A 216 12.91 17.50 12.93
C LEU A 216 13.04 18.10 11.53
N ALA A 217 11.96 18.63 10.96
CA ALA A 217 12.00 19.29 9.66
C ALA A 217 12.82 20.59 9.71
N GLU A 218 12.66 21.41 10.75
CA GLU A 218 13.46 22.63 10.93
C GLU A 218 14.93 22.31 11.27
N GLU A 219 15.20 21.28 12.06
CA GLU A 219 16.57 20.81 12.30
C GLU A 219 17.26 20.36 10.99
N ASN A 220 16.57 19.55 10.18
CA ASN A 220 17.07 19.12 8.88
C ASN A 220 17.36 20.31 7.95
N LYS A 221 16.49 21.32 7.93
CA LYS A 221 16.71 22.55 7.18
C LYS A 221 17.97 23.29 7.65
N GLY A 222 18.19 23.34 8.98
CA GLY A 222 19.41 23.84 9.59
C GLY A 222 20.65 23.08 9.12
N LEU A 223 20.65 21.74 9.23
CA LEU A 223 21.75 20.87 8.81
C LEU A 223 22.06 21.01 7.31
N VAL A 224 21.04 21.12 6.46
CA VAL A 224 21.24 21.36 5.02
C VAL A 224 21.97 22.69 4.79
N SER A 225 21.58 23.75 5.51
CA SER A 225 22.23 25.06 5.38
C SER A 225 23.68 25.04 5.86
N GLU A 226 23.97 24.33 6.95
CA GLU A 226 25.32 24.16 7.49
C GLU A 226 26.20 23.33 6.56
N SER A 227 25.68 22.22 6.03
CA SER A 227 26.38 21.39 5.05
C SER A 227 26.74 22.18 3.79
N LEU A 228 25.81 23.00 3.29
CA LEU A 228 26.07 23.89 2.16
C LEU A 228 27.15 24.94 2.48
N PHE A 229 27.13 25.52 3.69
CA PHE A 229 28.16 26.45 4.13
C PHE A 229 29.55 25.78 4.17
N MET A 230 29.65 24.62 4.82
CA MET A 230 30.90 23.86 4.90
C MET A 230 31.42 23.47 3.51
N LYS A 231 30.53 23.05 2.60
CA LYS A 231 30.89 22.76 1.20
C LYS A 231 31.46 23.99 0.48
N ARG A 232 30.87 25.17 0.68
CA ARG A 232 31.39 26.43 0.11
C ARG A 232 32.78 26.75 0.67
N LYS A 233 32.97 26.62 1.98
CA LYS A 233 34.26 26.89 2.65
C LYS A 233 35.36 25.91 2.20
N ALA A 234 35.04 24.62 2.10
CA ALA A 234 35.95 23.63 1.54
C ALA A 234 36.35 23.97 0.09
N ALA A 235 35.40 24.42 -0.73
CA ALA A 235 35.68 24.84 -2.11
C ALA A 235 36.55 26.11 -2.19
N GLU A 236 36.32 27.10 -1.31
CA GLU A 236 37.18 28.29 -1.18
C GLU A 236 38.62 27.91 -0.81
N LEU A 237 38.79 27.05 0.19
CA LEU A 237 40.11 26.55 0.60
C LEU A 237 40.81 25.80 -0.53
N ALA A 238 40.08 24.93 -1.26
CA ALA A 238 40.63 24.23 -2.40
C ALA A 238 41.12 25.19 -3.49
N ARG A 239 40.38 26.26 -3.80
CA ARG A 239 40.80 27.30 -4.74
C ARG A 239 42.06 28.02 -4.26
N CYS A 240 42.13 28.39 -2.98
CA CYS A 240 43.28 29.06 -2.41
C CYS A 240 44.55 28.19 -2.51
N LEU A 241 44.44 26.89 -2.19
CA LEU A 241 45.56 25.95 -2.29
C LEU A 241 46.04 25.72 -3.73
N LEU A 242 45.13 25.70 -4.70
CA LEU A 242 45.52 25.62 -6.11
C LEU A 242 46.26 26.90 -6.56
N LYS A 243 45.77 28.07 -6.11
CA LYS A 243 46.40 29.34 -6.42
C LYS A 243 47.81 29.43 -5.85
N THR A 244 48.02 29.06 -4.58
CA THR A 244 49.36 29.08 -3.95
C THR A 244 50.34 28.11 -4.61
N ARG A 245 49.87 26.93 -5.05
CA ARG A 245 50.70 26.00 -5.83
C ARG A 245 51.13 26.59 -7.16
N GLU A 246 50.22 27.22 -7.89
CA GLU A 246 50.53 27.82 -9.17
C GLU A 246 51.48 29.03 -9.00
N ASP A 247 51.22 29.88 -8.01
CA ASP A 247 52.10 31.03 -7.72
C ASP A 247 53.52 30.57 -7.34
N HIS A 248 53.65 29.49 -6.58
CA HIS A 248 54.95 28.90 -6.28
C HIS A 248 55.65 28.35 -7.54
N ARG A 249 54.92 27.68 -8.44
CA ARG A 249 55.48 27.20 -9.71
C ARG A 249 55.96 28.36 -10.58
N VAL A 250 55.16 29.40 -10.71
CA VAL A 250 55.53 30.63 -11.43
C VAL A 250 56.77 31.24 -10.82
N PHE A 251 56.85 31.37 -9.49
CA PHE A 251 58.02 31.89 -8.81
C PHE A 251 59.31 31.08 -9.13
N VAL A 252 59.27 29.76 -9.02
CA VAL A 252 60.43 28.89 -9.32
C VAL A 252 60.86 29.01 -10.78
N LEU A 253 59.90 29.04 -11.71
CA LEU A 253 60.18 29.19 -13.14
C LEU A 253 60.75 30.57 -13.48
N SER A 254 60.20 31.65 -12.92
CA SER A 254 60.72 33.00 -13.08
C SER A 254 62.17 33.10 -12.62
N ARG A 255 62.50 32.52 -11.47
CA ARG A 255 63.88 32.48 -10.97
C ARG A 255 64.82 31.74 -11.94
N LYS A 256 64.36 30.62 -12.50
CA LYS A 256 65.13 29.86 -13.47
C LYS A 256 65.35 30.62 -14.78
N ILE A 257 64.35 31.39 -15.22
CA ILE A 257 64.45 32.25 -16.40
C ILE A 257 65.49 33.34 -16.16
N GLU A 258 65.47 34.01 -15.00
CA GLU A 258 66.48 35.00 -14.62
C GLU A 258 67.90 34.42 -14.67
N ASP A 259 68.11 33.24 -14.07
CA ASP A 259 69.41 32.57 -14.07
C ASP A 259 69.88 32.23 -15.50
N LEU A 260 68.97 31.73 -16.36
CA LEU A 260 69.29 31.42 -17.75
C LEU A 260 69.58 32.68 -18.58
N GLN A 261 68.85 33.77 -18.36
CA GLN A 261 69.11 35.06 -18.98
C GLN A 261 70.50 35.59 -18.60
N GLY A 262 70.88 35.47 -17.32
CA GLY A 262 72.23 35.83 -16.86
C GLY A 262 73.33 35.00 -17.53
N GLN A 263 73.11 33.70 -17.73
CA GLN A 263 74.03 32.83 -18.46
C GLN A 263 74.15 33.20 -19.93
N ILE A 264 73.04 33.48 -20.61
CA ILE A 264 73.01 33.92 -22.01
C ILE A 264 73.79 35.22 -22.16
N TYR A 265 73.52 36.22 -21.31
CA TYR A 265 74.24 37.49 -21.33
C TYR A 265 75.75 37.30 -21.11
N GLY A 266 76.15 36.44 -20.17
CA GLY A 266 77.56 36.11 -19.95
C GLY A 266 78.21 35.42 -21.15
N LEU A 267 77.49 34.55 -21.86
CA LEU A 267 77.93 33.92 -23.10
C LEU A 267 78.06 34.93 -24.25
N GLU A 268 77.07 35.81 -24.42
CA GLU A 268 77.07 36.87 -25.43
C GLU A 268 78.26 37.81 -25.24
N LYS A 269 78.53 38.21 -24.00
CA LYS A 269 79.70 39.03 -23.67
C LYS A 269 81.01 38.36 -24.07
N ARG A 270 81.20 37.09 -23.68
CA ARG A 270 82.41 36.33 -24.06
C ARG A 270 82.51 36.16 -25.58
N ASN A 271 81.42 35.83 -26.26
CA ASN A 271 81.39 35.71 -27.73
C ASN A 271 81.82 37.02 -28.40
N LYS A 272 81.31 38.17 -27.93
CA LYS A 272 81.73 39.48 -28.43
C LYS A 272 83.23 39.70 -28.27
N GLU A 273 83.78 39.41 -27.09
CA GLU A 273 85.23 39.51 -26.84
C GLU A 273 86.04 38.57 -27.76
N TYR A 274 85.56 37.34 -28.01
CA TYR A 274 86.19 36.41 -28.94
C TYR A 274 86.24 36.98 -30.38
N TYR A 275 85.15 37.55 -30.88
CA TYR A 275 85.12 38.18 -32.20
C TYR A 275 86.05 39.41 -32.29
N GLU A 276 86.09 40.25 -31.25
CA GLU A 276 87.02 41.39 -31.21
C GLU A 276 88.49 40.94 -31.24
N GLN A 277 88.83 39.82 -30.59
CA GLN A 277 90.17 39.25 -30.64
C GLN A 277 90.52 38.73 -32.05
N LEU A 278 89.59 38.04 -32.71
CA LEU A 278 89.78 37.56 -34.09
C LEU A 278 90.04 38.73 -35.05
N VAL A 279 89.23 39.79 -34.99
CA VAL A 279 89.41 41.00 -35.81
C VAL A 279 90.79 41.63 -35.57
N LYS A 280 91.20 41.80 -34.31
CA LYS A 280 92.54 42.32 -33.98
C LYS A 280 93.66 41.43 -34.49
N GLN A 281 93.47 40.11 -34.52
CA GLN A 281 94.46 39.16 -35.05
C GLN A 281 94.57 39.25 -36.57
N ASP A 282 93.46 39.39 -37.29
CA ASP A 282 93.46 39.58 -38.74
C ASP A 282 94.04 40.94 -39.16
N GLU A 283 93.76 42.01 -38.41
CA GLU A 283 94.41 43.31 -38.62
C GLU A 283 95.94 43.23 -38.44
N LYS A 284 96.41 42.49 -37.43
CA LYS A 284 97.85 42.25 -37.22
C LYS A 284 98.46 41.42 -38.34
N LYS A 285 97.78 40.38 -38.84
CA LYS A 285 98.24 39.58 -39.99
C LYS A 285 98.27 40.39 -41.30
N ASN A 286 97.31 41.29 -41.52
CA ASN A 286 97.31 42.18 -42.69
C ASN A 286 98.39 43.28 -42.60
N LYS A 287 98.76 43.75 -41.40
CA LYS A 287 99.91 44.65 -41.20
C LYS A 287 101.26 43.94 -41.39
N GLY A 288 101.35 42.64 -41.10
CA GLY A 288 102.55 41.82 -41.34
C GLY A 288 102.81 41.43 -42.80
N LYS A 289 101.83 41.60 -43.71
CA LYS A 289 101.98 41.31 -45.15
C LYS A 289 102.54 42.47 -45.99
N LYS A 290 102.91 43.61 -45.38
CA LYS A 290 103.51 44.76 -46.10
C LYS A 290 105.04 44.72 -46.24
N THR A 291 105.71 43.68 -45.75
CA THR A 291 107.16 43.48 -45.96
C THR A 291 107.48 42.01 -46.26
N ASN A 292 107.32 41.59 -47.51
CA ASN A 292 108.34 40.87 -48.28
C ASN A 292 107.78 40.36 -49.61
N GLY A 293 108.58 40.52 -50.66
CA GLY A 293 108.29 40.06 -52.02
C GLY A 293 108.25 38.53 -52.14
N LYS A 294 107.53 38.11 -53.19
CA LYS A 294 107.32 36.77 -53.76
C LYS A 294 108.44 35.74 -53.51
N THR A 295 108.03 34.54 -53.10
CA THR A 295 108.27 33.30 -53.88
C THR A 295 107.25 32.21 -53.54
N LYS A 296 106.87 31.45 -54.57
CA LYS A 296 106.08 30.21 -54.51
C LYS A 296 106.71 29.22 -53.54
N ASP A 297 105.88 28.59 -52.71
CA ASP A 297 105.85 27.14 -52.66
C ASP A 297 104.49 26.64 -52.15
N GLN A 298 103.97 25.65 -52.87
CA GLN A 298 102.88 24.78 -52.45
C GLN A 298 103.31 24.07 -51.16
N VAL A 299 102.38 23.83 -50.23
CA VAL A 299 102.18 22.53 -49.55
C VAL A 299 101.24 22.68 -48.33
N SER A 300 100.26 21.77 -48.32
CA SER A 300 99.50 21.23 -47.19
C SER A 300 98.57 22.15 -46.39
N LEU A 301 97.29 21.97 -46.70
CA LEU A 301 96.12 22.35 -45.92
C LEU A 301 95.85 21.21 -44.94
N ASP A 302 96.65 21.05 -43.89
CA ASP A 302 96.38 20.10 -42.80
C ASP A 302 97.21 20.47 -41.56
N ASP A 303 96.64 21.28 -40.64
CA ASP A 303 96.92 21.20 -39.19
C ASP A 303 96.22 22.32 -38.39
N CYS A 304 94.89 22.44 -38.49
CA CYS A 304 94.13 23.15 -37.42
C CYS A 304 92.78 22.48 -37.09
N PHE A 305 92.66 21.19 -37.36
CA PHE A 305 91.62 20.35 -36.80
C PHE A 305 92.28 19.12 -36.16
N LYS A 306 92.85 19.29 -34.97
CA LYS A 306 93.17 18.17 -34.09
C LYS A 306 92.31 18.23 -32.83
N VAL A 307 91.25 17.42 -32.92
CA VAL A 307 90.57 16.71 -31.84
C VAL A 307 91.41 16.62 -30.57
N ARG A 308 90.87 17.08 -29.44
CA ARG A 308 91.24 16.59 -28.11
C ARG A 308 90.05 15.84 -27.51
N ALA A 309 89.87 14.62 -28.00
CA ALA A 309 89.15 13.58 -27.28
C ALA A 309 90.11 13.02 -26.22
N SER A 310 90.07 13.54 -24.99
CA SER A 310 90.63 12.88 -23.81
C SER A 310 90.23 13.62 -22.51
N ALA A 311 88.97 13.46 -22.13
CA ALA A 311 88.53 13.51 -20.73
C ALA A 311 87.40 12.47 -20.52
N ALA A 312 87.61 11.28 -21.09
CA ALA A 312 86.96 10.06 -20.62
C ALA A 312 87.91 9.45 -19.58
N ALA A 313 87.80 9.90 -18.33
CA ALA A 313 88.38 9.22 -17.19
C ALA A 313 87.26 8.51 -16.45
N ASN A 314 87.22 7.19 -16.65
CA ASN A 314 87.03 6.19 -15.61
C ASN A 314 86.23 6.61 -14.36
N VAL A 315 84.97 6.19 -14.33
CA VAL A 315 84.46 5.38 -13.21
C VAL A 315 83.76 4.15 -13.82
N LYS A 316 84.48 3.04 -13.94
CA LYS A 316 83.97 1.68 -14.17
C LYS A 316 84.50 0.88 -12.98
N LYS A 317 83.66 0.39 -12.09
CA LYS A 317 83.16 -1.01 -11.97
C LYS A 317 82.84 -1.18 -10.46
N ASP A 318 81.93 -1.99 -9.94
CA ASP A 318 81.10 -3.12 -10.34
C ASP A 318 79.98 -3.19 -9.28
N PHE A 319 78.79 -3.72 -9.59
CA PHE A 319 78.13 -4.80 -8.82
C PHE A 319 76.74 -5.13 -9.40
N LYS A 320 76.71 -6.30 -10.06
CA LYS A 320 75.67 -7.34 -10.15
C LYS A 320 74.18 -6.98 -10.26
N HIS A 321 73.56 -7.64 -11.23
CA HIS A 321 72.16 -8.08 -11.21
C HIS A 321 71.76 -8.69 -9.85
N GLN A 322 70.69 -8.17 -9.26
CA GLN A 322 69.68 -9.00 -8.61
C GLN A 322 68.29 -8.38 -8.74
N ASP A 323 67.36 -9.28 -8.96
CA ASP A 323 65.93 -9.17 -9.21
C ASP A 323 65.16 -8.35 -8.16
N GLY A 324 64.08 -7.68 -8.55
CA GLY A 324 63.23 -6.94 -7.61
C GLY A 324 62.32 -5.89 -8.25
N GLY A 325 61.21 -6.34 -8.84
CA GLY A 325 60.20 -5.46 -9.42
C GLY A 325 59.38 -4.66 -8.39
N VAL A 326 58.43 -3.90 -8.96
CA VAL A 326 57.33 -3.17 -8.33
C VAL A 326 57.62 -1.70 -7.99
N GLU A 327 57.62 -0.82 -9.01
CA GLU A 327 57.15 0.57 -8.79
C GLU A 327 56.59 1.32 -10.01
N GLY A 328 56.35 0.65 -11.14
CA GLY A 328 55.64 1.24 -12.30
C GLY A 328 54.12 1.09 -12.28
N ALA A 329 53.56 0.27 -11.38
CA ALA A 329 52.16 -0.16 -11.47
C ALA A 329 51.16 0.68 -10.65
N ARG A 330 51.61 1.55 -9.74
CA ARG A 330 50.69 2.27 -8.82
C ARG A 330 50.00 3.48 -9.47
N ALA A 331 50.69 4.23 -10.32
CA ALA A 331 50.10 5.38 -11.01
C ALA A 331 48.98 4.94 -11.98
N SER A 332 49.20 3.88 -12.76
CA SER A 332 48.22 3.34 -13.70
C SER A 332 47.02 2.68 -13.00
N ARG A 333 47.20 2.10 -11.81
CA ARG A 333 46.10 1.51 -11.02
C ARG A 333 45.20 2.56 -10.37
N LEU A 334 45.75 3.71 -9.96
CA LEU A 334 44.95 4.83 -9.43
C LEU A 334 44.04 5.43 -10.51
N TRP A 335 44.58 5.68 -11.70
CA TRP A 335 43.78 6.20 -12.83
C TRP A 335 42.75 5.19 -13.36
N ASN A 336 43.07 3.90 -13.36
CA ASN A 336 42.10 2.86 -13.73
C ASN A 336 41.02 2.60 -12.67
N ARG A 337 41.23 3.00 -11.42
CA ARG A 337 40.24 2.87 -10.33
C ARG A 337 39.26 4.05 -10.31
N VAL A 338 39.71 5.25 -10.70
CA VAL A 338 38.84 6.44 -10.87
C VAL A 338 37.93 6.32 -12.09
N LYS A 339 38.39 5.68 -13.17
CA LYS A 339 37.55 5.39 -14.36
C LYS A 339 36.53 4.27 -14.18
N LYS A 340 36.69 3.41 -13.15
CA LYS A 340 35.81 2.25 -12.88
C LYS A 340 34.81 2.48 -11.75
N MET A 341 34.72 3.69 -11.20
CA MET A 341 33.57 4.05 -10.38
C MET A 341 32.45 4.48 -11.31
N ASP A 342 31.54 3.55 -11.60
CA ASP A 342 30.24 3.83 -12.19
C ASP A 342 29.57 4.94 -11.38
N LEU A 343 29.31 6.04 -12.06
CA LEU A 343 28.54 7.16 -11.58
C LEU A 343 27.10 6.65 -11.46
N PHE A 344 26.71 6.26 -10.24
CA PHE A 344 25.36 5.84 -9.91
C PHE A 344 24.32 6.77 -10.56
N SER A 345 23.50 6.15 -11.40
CA SER A 345 22.23 6.69 -11.86
C SER A 345 21.30 6.87 -10.66
N CYS A 346 21.24 8.08 -10.12
CA CYS A 346 20.09 8.56 -9.36
C CYS A 346 19.56 9.81 -10.06
N GLY A 347 18.81 9.58 -11.15
CA GLY A 347 17.92 10.59 -11.72
C GLY A 347 16.63 10.67 -10.89
N PRO A 348 15.99 11.84 -10.78
CA PRO A 348 14.72 12.00 -10.09
C PRO A 348 13.59 11.39 -10.93
N HIS A 349 12.81 10.48 -10.33
CA HIS A 349 11.51 10.08 -10.86
C HIS A 349 10.54 11.27 -10.70
N LEU A 350 10.38 12.05 -11.77
CA LEU A 350 9.23 12.94 -11.94
C LEU A 350 8.06 12.09 -12.44
N ASN A 351 7.14 11.72 -11.56
CA ASN A 351 5.83 11.22 -11.95
C ASN A 351 5.02 12.39 -12.53
N SER A 352 4.96 12.45 -13.86
CA SER A 352 3.88 13.13 -14.58
C SER A 352 2.80 12.08 -14.84
N SER A 353 1.71 12.15 -14.09
CA SER A 353 0.47 11.47 -14.45
C SER A 353 -0.60 12.53 -14.65
N ASN A 354 -0.93 12.69 -15.94
CA ASN A 354 -2.04 13.42 -16.52
C ASN A 354 -3.30 13.49 -15.65
N SER A 355 -3.83 14.71 -15.52
CA SER A 355 -5.26 14.95 -15.63
C SER A 355 -5.76 14.44 -16.98
N GLN A 356 -6.79 13.59 -16.96
CA GLN A 356 -7.79 13.56 -18.03
C GLN A 356 -9.16 13.52 -17.38
N ASP A 357 -9.96 14.49 -17.80
CA ASP A 357 -11.38 14.65 -17.58
C ASP A 357 -12.17 13.38 -17.94
N LYS A 358 -13.13 13.01 -17.09
CA LYS A 358 -14.56 12.91 -17.44
C LYS A 358 -15.43 12.66 -16.21
#